data_AF-A0A538CWC2-F1
#
_entry.id   AF-A0A538CWC2-F1
#
_cell.length_a   1.000
_cell.length_b   1.000
_cell.length_c   1.000
_cell.angle_alpha   90.00
_cell.angle_beta   90.00
_cell.angle_gamma   90.00
#
_symmetry.space_group_name_H-M   'P 1'
#
loop_
_entity.id
_entity.type
_entity.pdbx_description
1 polymer ?
#
loop_
_entity_poly.entity_id
_entity_poly.type
_entity_poly.pdbx_seq_one_letter_code
_entity_poly.pdbx_strand_id
1 'polypeptide(L)' 'MAKVCAVCGKKPGFGNNRSHSMVATKRRFNPNLQRV' A
#
# COMPACT_ATOMS: atom_id res chain seq x y z
N MET A 1 -3.16 -5.70 12.74
CA MET A 1 -4.13 -6.12 11.70
C MET A 1 -3.59 -5.79 10.32
N ALA A 2 -3.69 -6.73 9.37
CA ALA A 2 -3.53 -6.37 7.96
C ALA A 2 -4.66 -5.38 7.59
N LYS A 3 -4.30 -4.23 6.99
CA LYS A 3 -5.29 -3.26 6.47
C LYS A 3 -6.00 -3.88 5.27
N VAL A 4 -6.98 -4.76 5.54
CA VAL A 4 -7.79 -5.43 4.53
C VAL A 4 -9.21 -4.88 4.59
N CYS A 5 -9.75 -4.50 3.43
CA CYS A 5 -11.15 -4.08 3.31
C CYS A 5 -12.07 -5.28 3.62
N ALA A 6 -12.99 -5.14 4.58
CA ALA A 6 -13.92 -6.21 4.93
C ALA A 6 -14.95 -6.49 3.82
N VAL A 7 -15.36 -5.46 3.08
CA VAL A 7 -16.35 -5.57 2.00
C VAL A 7 -15.71 -5.97 0.68
N CYS A 8 -14.60 -5.30 0.35
CA CYS A 8 -13.99 -5.34 -0.97
C CYS A 8 -12.71 -6.19 -1.04
N GLY A 9 -12.27 -6.76 0.08
CA GLY A 9 -11.10 -7.65 0.14
C GLY A 9 -9.76 -7.01 -0.23
N LYS A 10 -9.72 -5.69 -0.52
CA LYS A 10 -8.51 -4.98 -0.93
C LYS A 10 -7.44 -5.10 0.15
N LYS A 11 -6.25 -5.56 -0.25
CA LYS A 11 -5.09 -5.79 0.63
C LYS A 11 -3.98 -4.79 0.33
N PRO A 12 -3.03 -4.57 1.26
CA PRO A 12 -1.88 -3.73 0.99
C PRO A 12 -0.98 -4.37 -0.07
N GLY A 13 -0.57 -3.57 -1.05
CA GLY A 13 0.44 -3.96 -2.04
C GLY A 13 1.85 -3.61 -1.57
N PHE A 14 2.84 -4.21 -2.22
CA PHE A 14 4.27 -3.93 -1.99
C PHE A 14 4.91 -3.46 -3.30
N GLY A 15 5.86 -2.54 -3.20
CA GLY A 15 6.65 -2.08 -4.34
C GLY A 15 7.79 -1.18 -3.88
N ASN A 16 8.27 -0.32 -4.78
CA ASN A 16 9.38 0.58 -4.50
C ASN A 16 8.99 2.03 -4.75
N ASN A 17 9.54 2.95 -3.96
CA ASN A 17 9.63 4.35 -4.34
C ASN A 17 10.81 4.52 -5.30
N ARG A 18 10.66 5.37 -6.31
CA ARG A 18 11.72 5.69 -7.28
C ARG A 18 12.07 7.17 -7.13
N SER A 19 13.33 7.47 -6.88
CA SER A 19 13.82 8.86 -6.92
C SER A 19 14.06 9.31 -8.37
N HIS A 20 14.32 10.60 -8.58
CA HIS A 20 14.76 11.13 -9.87
C HIS A 20 16.03 10.43 -10.39
N SER A 21 16.90 9.96 -9.49
CA SER A 21 18.10 9.17 -9.80
C SER A 21 17.83 7.66 -9.87
N MET A 22 16.56 7.24 -9.99
CA MET A 22 16.12 5.84 -10.11
C MET A 22 16.39 4.95 -8.89
N VAL A 23 16.72 5.51 -7.72
CA VAL A 23 17.02 4.72 -6.52
C VAL A 23 15.77 4.00 -6.02
N ALA A 24 15.93 2.71 -5.72
CA ALA A 24 14.89 1.80 -5.26
C ALA A 24 14.79 1.74 -3.73
N THR A 25 13.71 2.25 -3.13
CA THR A 25 13.44 2.03 -1.70
C THR A 25 12.13 1.28 -1.49
N LYS A 26 12.11 0.26 -0.63
CA LYS A 26 10.91 -0.55 -0.39
C LYS A 26 9.79 0.32 0.20
N ARG A 27 8.57 0.18 -0.32
CA ARG A 27 7.37 0.87 0.14
C ARG A 27 6.16 -0.07 0.16
N ARG A 28 5.25 0.20 1.09
CA ARG A 28 3.93 -0.45 1.17
C ARG A 28 2.83 0.49 0.70
N PHE A 29 1.95 0.00 -0.17
CA PHE A 29 0.75 0.71 -0.62
C PHE A 29 -0.46 0.22 0.17
N ASN A 30 -0.92 1.04 1.12
CA ASN A 30 -2.08 0.68 1.94
C ASN A 30 -3.39 1.11 1.25
N PRO A 31 -4.45 0.29 1.30
CA PRO A 31 -5.77 0.73 0.88
C PRO A 31 -6.30 1.83 1.82
N ASN A 32 -7.05 2.78 1.26
CA ASN A 32 -7.73 3.82 2.03
C ASN A 32 -8.98 3.25 2.70
N LEU A 33 -8.82 2.64 3.87
CA LEU A 33 -9.91 2.10 4.68
C LEU A 33 -10.45 3.20 5.59
N GLN A 34 -11.71 3.59 5.38
CA GLN A 34 -12.42 4.52 6.23
C GLN A 34 -13.34 3.76 7.18
N ARG A 35 -13.43 4.23 8.43
CA ARG A 35 -14.43 3.74 9.39
C ARG A 35 -15.73 4.48 9.07
N VAL A 36 -16.72 3.73 8.62
CA VAL A 36 -18.12 4.15 8.47
C VAL A 36 -18.94 3.46 9.54
#